data_AF-A0A7C6GRK5-F1
#
_entry.id   AF-A0A7C6GRK5-F1
#
_cell.length_a   1.000
_cell.length_b   1.000
_cell.length_c   1.000
_cell.angle_alpha   90.00
_cell.angle_beta   90.00
_cell.angle_gamma   90.00
#
_symmetry.space_group_name_H-M   'P 1'
#
loop_
_entity.id
_entity.type
_entity.pdbx_description
1 polymer ?
#
loop_
_entity_poly.entity_id
_entity_poly.type
_entity_poly.pdbx_seq_one_letter_code
_entity_poly.pdbx_strand_id
1 'polypeptide(L)' 'MAKQGMRRPDPKEPHGTEGDHRMSIPKNEVPPVPEIQGKAKTKKVKAKKH' A
#
# COMPACT_ATOMS: atom_id res chain seq x y z
N MET A 1 -30.34 12.35 21.69
CA MET A 1 -28.99 11.75 21.72
C MET A 1 -28.15 12.43 20.66
N ALA A 2 -27.47 13.52 21.01
CA ALA A 2 -26.57 14.17 20.06
C ALA A 2 -25.43 13.18 19.80
N LYS A 3 -25.25 12.75 18.55
CA LYS A 3 -24.07 11.99 18.16
C LYS A 3 -22.88 12.88 18.50
N GLN A 4 -22.17 12.57 19.59
CA GLN A 4 -20.88 13.17 19.84
C GLN A 4 -20.01 12.80 18.64
N GLY A 5 -19.86 13.76 17.73
CA GLY A 5 -18.94 13.66 16.63
C GLY A 5 -17.54 13.41 17.19
N MET A 6 -16.69 12.81 16.37
CA MET A 6 -15.27 12.70 16.67
C MET A 6 -14.77 14.08 17.10
N ARG A 7 -14.06 14.15 18.25
CA ARG A 7 -13.43 15.41 18.68
C ARG A 7 -12.59 15.93 17.52
N ARG A 8 -12.80 17.20 17.15
CA ARG A 8 -11.83 17.91 16.29
C ARG A 8 -10.54 17.97 17.11
N PRO A 9 -9.43 17.36 16.65
CA PRO A 9 -8.19 17.47 17.40
C PRO A 9 -7.76 18.93 17.43
N ASP A 10 -7.26 19.39 18.58
CA ASP A 10 -6.90 20.80 18.74
C ASP A 10 -5.73 21.14 17.81
N PRO A 11 -5.66 22.35 17.23
CA PRO A 11 -4.57 22.74 16.30
C PRO A 11 -3.16 22.73 16.93
N LYS A 12 -3.08 22.56 18.25
CA LYS A 12 -1.84 22.48 19.03
C LYS A 12 -1.50 21.05 19.44
N GLU A 13 -2.43 20.11 19.29
CA GLU A 13 -2.17 18.69 19.55
C GLU A 13 -1.47 18.11 18.32
N PRO A 14 -0.36 17.38 18.48
CA PRO A 14 0.32 16.76 17.36
C PRO A 14 -0.65 15.79 16.69
N HIS A 15 -1.07 16.12 15.47
CA HIS A 15 -1.91 15.23 14.68
C HIS A 15 -1.06 14.02 14.29
N GLY A 16 -1.62 12.81 14.33
CA GLY A 16 -0.89 11.52 14.48
C GLY A 16 0.26 11.18 13.51
N THR A 17 0.60 12.04 12.57
CA THR A 17 1.75 11.95 11.64
C THR A 17 2.85 12.99 11.90
N GLU A 18 2.71 13.86 12.89
CA GLU A 18 3.69 14.93 13.20
C GLU A 18 4.82 14.47 14.13
N GLY A 19 4.81 13.20 14.58
CA GLY A 19 5.96 12.61 15.25
C GLY A 19 7.01 12.12 14.26
N ASP A 20 8.30 12.27 14.57
CA ASP A 20 9.45 11.69 13.85
C ASP A 20 9.49 10.15 13.90
N HIS A 21 8.34 9.50 14.07
CA HIS A 21 8.18 8.06 14.06
C HIS A 21 8.25 7.53 12.62
N ARG A 22 9.46 7.56 12.07
CA ARG A 22 9.78 6.86 10.83
C ARG A 22 9.65 5.36 11.08
N MET A 23 9.02 4.65 10.15
CA MET A 23 8.95 3.20 10.21
C MET A 23 10.36 2.62 10.05
N SER A 24 10.98 2.21 11.16
CA SER A 24 12.29 1.55 11.17
C SER A 24 12.13 0.07 10.85
N ILE A 25 11.74 -0.23 9.61
CA ILE A 25 11.63 -1.60 9.11
C ILE A 25 13.02 -2.01 8.60
N PRO A 26 13.56 -3.17 9.02
CA PRO A 26 14.82 -3.67 8.50
C PRO A 26 14.73 -3.81 6.98
N LYS A 27 15.79 -3.39 6.28
CA LYS A 27 15.86 -3.56 4.83
C LYS A 27 15.81 -5.05 4.52
N ASN A 28 15.09 -5.44 3.48
CA ASN A 28 15.09 -6.82 3.03
C ASN A 28 16.52 -7.20 2.61
N GLU A 29 17.14 -8.14 3.32
CA GLU A 29 18.46 -8.69 2.99
C GLU A 29 18.38 -9.74 1.86
N VAL A 30 17.17 -10.17 1.50
CA VAL A 30 16.94 -11.13 0.42
C VAL A 30 17.06 -10.41 -0.92
N PRO A 31 17.80 -10.98 -1.91
CA PRO A 31 17.85 -10.41 -3.24
C PRO A 31 16.44 -10.34 -3.85
N PRO A 32 16.17 -9.33 -4.68
CA PRO A 32 14.91 -9.25 -5.40
C PRO A 32 14.68 -10.55 -6.17
N VAL A 33 13.44 -11.03 -6.15
CA VAL A 33 13.07 -12.23 -6.92
C VAL A 33 13.48 -12.01 -8.37
N PRO A 34 14.20 -12.97 -9.00
CA PRO A 34 14.57 -12.85 -10.40
C PRO A 34 13.35 -12.56 -11.25
N GLU A 35 13.53 -11.72 -12.27
CA GLU A 35 12.47 -11.45 -13.24
C GLU A 35 11.90 -12.78 -13.73
N ILE A 36 10.59 -12.94 -13.61
CA ILE A 36 9.90 -14.16 -14.03
C ILE A 36 9.98 -14.20 -15.56
N GLN A 37 11.08 -14.74 -16.08
CA GLN A 37 11.28 -15.00 -17.50
C GLN A 37 10.50 -16.26 -17.87
N GLY A 38 9.19 -16.11 -17.94
CA GLY A 38 8.27 -17.11 -18.46
C GLY A 38 7.50 -16.53 -19.64
N LYS A 39 7.30 -17.34 -20.68
CA LYS A 39 6.39 -16.96 -21.78
C LYS A 39 5.05 -16.57 -21.17
N ALA A 40 4.52 -15.40 -21.55
CA ALA A 40 3.18 -15.00 -21.17
C ALA A 40 2.21 -16.16 -21.44
N LYS A 41 1.41 -16.55 -20.44
CA LYS A 41 0.43 -17.63 -20.60
C LYS A 41 -0.63 -17.18 -21.60
N THR A 42 -0.44 -17.51 -22.88
CA THR A 42 -1.52 -17.37 -23.86
C THR A 42 -2.49 -18.51 -23.62
N LYS A 43 -3.71 -18.21 -23.14
CA LYS A 43 -4.83 -19.16 -23.31
C LYS A 43 -4.89 -19.48 -24.81
N LYS A 44 -5.05 -20.76 -25.18
CA LYS A 44 -4.87 -21.31 -26.54
C LYS A 44 -5.72 -20.67 -27.66
N VAL A 45 -6.47 -19.60 -27.42
CA VAL A 45 -7.33 -18.97 -28.43
C VAL A 45 -7.30 -17.44 -28.23
N LYS A 46 -6.86 -16.71 -29.25
CA LYS A 46 -7.12 -15.27 -29.35
C LYS A 46 -8.60 -15.08 -29.72
N ALA A 47 -9.31 -14.20 -29.02
CA ALA A 47 -10.71 -13.88 -29.34
C ALA A 47 -10.81 -13.38 -30.79
N LYS A 48 -11.65 -14.03 -31.61
CA LYS A 48 -12.01 -13.52 -32.94
C LYS A 48 -12.94 -12.33 -32.73
N LYS A 49 -12.61 -11.18 -33.34
CA LYS A 49 -13.54 -10.04 -33.44
C LYS A 49 -14.68 -10.44 -34.38
N HIS A 50 -15.90 -10.33 -33.90
CA HIS A 50 -17.11 -10.25 -34.72
C HIS A 50 -17.37 -8.78 -35.06
#